data_AF-A0A1U7SYN0-F1
#
_entry.id   AF-A0A1U7SYN0-F1
#
_cell.length_a   1.000
_cell.length_b   1.000
_cell.length_c   1.000
_cell.angle_alpha   90.00
_cell.angle_beta   90.00
_cell.angle_gamma   90.00
#
_symmetry.space_group_name_H-M   'P 1'
#
loop_
_entity.id
_entity.type
_entity.pdbx_description
1 polymer ?
#
loop_
_entity_poly.entity_id
_entity_poly.type
_entity_poly.pdbx_seq_one_letter_code
_entity_poly.pdbx_strand_id
1 'polypeptide(L)'
;MISPLLPTTQAEAGYKYDLTMELVPTQCLKNDAGTRDVELSQCPLAPHSEGQTLTCDFQIWTRPWLHITRLISQHCQPHNPDPCPRGTAASLPPQD
;
A
#
# COMPACT_ATOMS: atom_id res chain seq x y z
N MET A 1 15.62 53.79 2.16
CA MET A 1 16.40 52.54 2.16
C MET A 1 15.40 51.40 2.14
N ILE A 2 15.27 50.71 1.01
CA ILE A 2 14.36 49.57 0.84
C ILE A 2 15.22 48.32 1.02
N SER A 3 15.04 47.60 2.13
CA SER A 3 15.69 46.31 2.35
C SER A 3 14.96 45.23 1.54
N PRO A 4 15.66 44.35 0.81
CA PRO A 4 15.02 43.26 0.10
C PRO A 4 14.53 42.20 1.11
N LEU A 5 13.26 41.83 1.01
CA LEU A 5 12.73 40.64 1.68
C LEU A 5 13.38 39.42 1.00
N LEU A 6 14.24 38.72 1.73
CA LEU A 6 14.78 37.44 1.27
C LEU A 6 13.63 36.48 0.97
N PRO A 7 13.63 35.76 -0.16
CA PRO A 7 12.63 34.75 -0.42
C PRO A 7 12.78 33.64 0.64
N THR A 8 11.76 33.46 1.47
CA THR A 8 11.68 32.28 2.34
C THR A 8 11.41 31.09 1.44
N THR A 9 12.44 30.30 1.15
CA THR A 9 12.31 29.07 0.39
C THR A 9 11.52 28.05 1.22
N GLN A 10 10.20 28.04 1.08
CA GLN A 10 9.41 26.89 1.48
C GLN A 10 8.55 26.45 0.30
N ALA A 11 9.21 25.77 -0.63
CA ALA A 11 8.57 24.91 -1.60
C ALA A 11 9.36 23.59 -1.58
N GLU A 12 8.91 22.63 -0.78
CA GLU A 12 9.38 21.24 -0.93
C GLU A 12 8.76 20.68 -2.22
N ALA A 13 9.23 21.16 -3.37
CA ALA A 13 8.69 20.82 -4.68
C ALA A 13 8.72 19.30 -4.88
N GLY A 14 7.56 18.68 -5.04
CA GLY A 14 7.39 17.25 -5.21
C GLY A 14 5.90 16.88 -5.20
N TYR A 15 5.61 15.60 -5.43
CA TYR A 15 4.26 15.06 -5.36
C TYR A 15 4.12 14.24 -4.09
N LYS A 16 3.04 14.46 -3.34
CA LYS A 16 2.64 13.60 -2.23
C LYS A 16 1.47 12.73 -2.68
N TYR A 17 1.57 11.43 -2.42
CA TYR A 17 0.53 10.44 -2.65
C TYR A 17 0.13 9.83 -1.33
N ASP A 18 -1.17 9.85 -1.06
CA ASP A 18 -1.78 9.07 0.01
C ASP A 18 -2.41 7.83 -0.66
N LEU A 19 -1.89 6.64 -0.37
CA LEU A 19 -2.27 5.38 -1.01
C LEU A 19 -2.83 4.41 0.02
N THR A 20 -3.97 3.80 -0.26
CA THR A 20 -4.49 2.66 0.50
C THR A 20 -4.39 1.42 -0.38
N MET A 21 -3.71 0.38 0.09
CA MET A 21 -3.55 -0.87 -0.64
C MET A 21 -3.73 -2.09 0.26
N GLU A 22 -4.23 -3.16 -0.33
CA GLU A 22 -4.29 -4.48 0.31
C GLU A 22 -3.02 -5.27 0.00
N LEU A 23 -2.39 -5.78 1.05
CA LEU A 23 -1.16 -6.56 0.98
C LEU A 23 -1.40 -7.96 1.51
N VAL A 24 -0.84 -8.94 0.82
CA VAL A 24 -0.91 -10.35 1.20
C VAL A 24 0.50 -10.93 1.37
N PRO A 25 0.73 -11.82 2.34
CA PRO A 25 2.04 -12.42 2.54
C PRO A 25 2.47 -13.28 1.34
N THR A 26 3.76 -13.30 1.06
CA THR A 26 4.39 -14.08 -0.01
C THR A 26 5.27 -15.19 0.56
N GLN A 27 5.67 -16.13 -0.29
CA GLN A 27 6.61 -17.20 0.09
C GLN A 27 8.08 -16.74 0.09
N CYS A 28 8.36 -15.53 -0.41
CA CYS A 28 9.71 -14.99 -0.45
C CYS A 28 10.19 -14.65 0.97
N LEU A 29 11.35 -15.19 1.32
CA LEU A 29 12.01 -14.89 2.59
C LEU A 29 12.76 -13.57 2.50
N LYS A 30 12.77 -12.82 3.60
CA LYS A 30 13.61 -11.62 3.74
C LYS A 30 15.07 -12.07 3.87
N ASN A 31 15.97 -11.52 3.06
CA ASN A 31 17.40 -11.81 3.17
C ASN A 31 18.10 -10.88 4.19
N ASP A 32 19.21 -11.35 4.78
CA ASP A 32 19.95 -10.65 5.85
C ASP A 32 20.59 -9.33 5.39
N ALA A 33 20.71 -9.11 4.08
CA ALA A 33 21.21 -7.86 3.52
C ALA A 33 20.12 -6.78 3.35
N GLY A 34 18.86 -7.07 3.70
CA GLY A 34 17.73 -6.15 3.49
C GLY A 34 17.66 -5.65 2.05
N THR A 35 18.08 -6.49 1.09
CA THR A 35 18.44 -6.03 -0.25
C THR A 35 17.20 -5.57 -1.00
N ARG A 36 17.38 -4.42 -1.63
CA ARG A 36 16.37 -3.49 -2.14
C ARG A 36 15.65 -3.91 -3.43
N ASP A 37 15.93 -5.11 -3.95
CA ASP A 37 15.46 -5.57 -5.26
C ASP A 37 14.97 -7.03 -5.18
N VAL A 38 13.98 -7.29 -4.32
CA VAL A 38 13.15 -8.49 -4.50
C VAL A 38 12.14 -8.16 -5.57
N GLU A 39 12.24 -8.81 -6.73
CA GLU A 39 11.26 -8.64 -7.78
C GLU A 39 9.94 -9.33 -7.35
N LEU A 40 9.00 -8.55 -6.83
CA LEU A 40 7.75 -9.04 -6.26
C LEU A 40 6.91 -9.85 -7.27
N SER A 41 7.08 -9.62 -8.57
CA SER A 41 6.42 -10.40 -9.64
C SER A 41 6.82 -11.88 -9.62
N GLN A 42 7.99 -12.20 -9.07
CA GLN A 42 8.52 -13.55 -8.95
C GLN A 42 8.17 -14.20 -7.61
N CYS A 43 7.49 -13.48 -6.71
CA CYS A 43 7.14 -13.95 -5.36
C CYS A 43 5.70 -14.47 -5.33
N PRO A 44 5.49 -15.81 -5.34
CA PRO A 44 4.14 -16.34 -5.22
C PRO A 44 3.56 -16.04 -3.84
N LEU A 45 2.24 -15.91 -3.79
CA LEU A 45 1.50 -15.72 -2.54
C LEU A 45 1.72 -16.91 -1.60
N ALA A 46 1.74 -16.63 -0.30
CA ALA A 46 1.81 -17.67 0.72
C ALA A 46 0.52 -18.52 0.71
N PRO A 47 0.62 -19.85 0.86
CA PRO A 47 -0.56 -20.68 1.00
C PRO A 47 -1.36 -20.25 2.24
N HIS A 48 -2.69 -20.28 2.14
CA HIS A 48 -3.61 -19.90 3.22
C HIS A 48 -3.51 -18.43 3.68
N SER A 49 -3.09 -17.54 2.78
CA SER A 49 -2.94 -16.09 3.04
C SER A 49 -4.26 -15.31 3.05
N GLU A 50 -5.40 -15.92 2.73
CA GLU A 50 -6.72 -15.26 2.66
C GLU A 50 -7.13 -14.59 3.97
N GLY A 51 -6.71 -15.14 5.12
CA GLY A 51 -6.96 -14.54 6.45
C GLY A 51 -5.86 -13.59 6.94
N GLN A 52 -4.83 -13.36 6.12
CA GLN A 52 -3.64 -12.58 6.48
C GLN A 52 -3.48 -11.32 5.63
N THR A 53 -4.52 -10.95 4.87
CA THR A 53 -4.55 -9.70 4.14
C THR A 53 -4.43 -8.52 5.12
N LEU A 54 -3.60 -7.55 4.78
CA LEU A 54 -3.43 -6.30 5.50
C LEU A 54 -3.94 -5.16 4.63
N THR A 55 -4.75 -4.28 5.18
CA THR A 55 -5.01 -2.97 4.54
C THR A 55 -4.00 -1.99 5.09
N CYS A 56 -3.26 -1.35 4.19
CA CYS A 56 -2.18 -0.44 4.55
C CYS A 56 -2.35 0.92 3.88
N ASP A 57 -2.23 1.97 4.68
CA ASP A 57 -2.20 3.36 4.27
C ASP A 57 -0.76 3.86 4.23
N PHE A 58 -0.36 4.41 3.10
CA PHE A 58 0.98 4.94 2.86
C PHE A 58 0.90 6.40 2.48
N GLN A 59 1.83 7.18 3.03
CA GLN A 59 2.13 8.52 2.52
C GLN A 59 3.48 8.46 1.83
N ILE A 60 3.50 8.72 0.53
CA ILE A 60 4.70 8.69 -0.30
C ILE A 60 4.93 10.08 -0.85
N TRP A 61 6.16 10.55 -0.76
CA TRP A 61 6.59 11.76 -1.44
C TRP A 61 7.62 11.44 -2.51
N THR A 62 7.48 12.03 -3.68
CA THR A 62 8.37 11.79 -4.81
C THR A 62 8.70 13.05 -5.59
N ARG A 63 9.92 13.09 -6.14
CA ARG A 63 10.37 14.03 -7.16
C ARG A 63 10.80 13.24 -8.38
N PRO A 64 9.89 12.98 -9.34
CA PRO A 64 10.18 12.15 -10.50
C PRO A 64 11.38 12.66 -11.31
N TRP A 65 11.50 13.98 -11.48
CA TRP A 65 12.62 14.62 -12.18
C TRP A 65 13.98 14.46 -11.47
N LEU A 66 14.00 14.02 -10.21
CA LEU A 66 15.23 13.67 -9.48
C LEU A 66 15.33 12.18 -9.15
N HIS A 67 14.37 11.35 -9.59
CA HIS A 67 14.30 9.91 -9.27
C HIS A 67 14.33 9.62 -7.75
N ILE A 68 13.74 10.51 -6.95
CA ILE A 68 13.68 10.36 -5.50
C ILE A 68 12.27 9.98 -5.09
N THR A 69 12.14 8.85 -4.41
CA THR A 69 10.92 8.45 -3.70
C THR A 69 11.23 8.23 -2.23
N ARG A 70 10.33 8.68 -1.37
CA ARG A 70 10.44 8.61 0.09
C ARG A 70 9.11 8.15 0.66
N LEU A 71 9.16 7.11 1.49
CA LEU A 71 8.05 6.74 2.34
C LEU A 71 8.05 7.70 3.55
N ILE A 72 6.95 8.43 3.72
CA ILE A 72 6.76 9.40 4.80
C ILE A 72 6.11 8.72 6.00
N SER A 73 5.05 7.95 5.76
CA SER A 73 4.40 7.15 6.80
C SER A 73 3.81 5.88 6.22
N GLN A 74 3.72 4.86 7.06
CA GLN A 74 3.02 3.61 6.79
C GLN A 74 2.16 3.26 8.01
N HIS A 75 0.93 2.85 7.76
CA HIS A 75 0.04 2.29 8.77
C HIS A 75 -0.64 1.06 8.18
N CYS A 76 -0.62 -0.05 8.91
CA CYS A 76 -1.17 -1.32 8.41
C CYS A 76 -2.05 -1.94 9.49
N GLN A 77 -3.18 -2.49 9.07
CA GLN A 77 -4.11 -3.22 9.93
C GLN A 77 -4.56 -4.51 9.25
N PRO A 78 -4.89 -5.56 10.00
CA PRO A 78 -5.56 -6.72 9.43
C PRO A 78 -6.78 -6.27 8.62
N HIS A 79 -6.86 -6.72 7.38
CA HIS A 79 -8.04 -6.54 6.56
C HIS A 79 -9.18 -7.26 7.28
N ASN A 80 -10.16 -6.48 7.72
CA ASN A 80 -11.38 -7.01 8.32
C ASN A 80 -12.45 -6.98 7.23
N PRO A 81 -12.56 -8.02 6.39
CA PRO A 81 -13.66 -8.08 5.44
C PRO A 81 -14.95 -8.06 6.25
N ASP A 82 -15.88 -7.16 5.90
CA ASP A 82 -17.24 -7.27 6.36
C ASP A 82 -17.71 -8.71 6.12
N PRO A 83 -18.24 -9.42 7.13
CA PRO A 83 -18.75 -10.76 6.90
C PRO A 83 -19.81 -10.65 5.82
N CYS A 84 -19.56 -11.29 4.67
CA CYS A 84 -20.56 -11.44 3.63
C CYS A 84 -21.88 -11.81 4.32
N PRO A 85 -23.00 -11.08 4.08
CA PRO A 85 -24.26 -11.49 4.64
C PRO A 85 -24.47 -12.93 4.18
N ARG A 86 -24.61 -13.86 5.14
CA ARG A 86 -24.93 -15.26 4.86
C ARG A 86 -26.21 -15.24 4.03
N GLY A 87 -26.07 -15.31 2.72
CA GLY A 87 -27.16 -15.51 1.80
C GLY A 87 -27.81 -16.81 2.23
N THR A 88 -28.98 -16.70 2.83
CA THR A 88 -29.84 -17.86 3.03
C THR A 88 -30.01 -18.46 1.65
N ALA A 89 -29.65 -19.73 1.49
CA ALA A 89 -29.93 -20.45 0.25
C ALA A 89 -31.44 -20.40 0.03
N ALA A 90 -31.90 -19.45 -0.77
CA ALA A 90 -33.25 -19.46 -1.30
C ALA A 90 -33.32 -20.70 -2.19
N SER A 91 -34.05 -21.70 -1.71
CA SER A 91 -34.42 -22.88 -2.49
C SER A 91 -35.02 -22.39 -3.80
N LEU A 92 -34.33 -22.60 -4.92
CA LEU A 92 -34.94 -22.43 -6.23
C LEU A 92 -36.15 -23.37 -6.31
N PRO A 93 -37.34 -22.90 -6.72
CA PRO A 93 -38.44 -23.80 -7.01
C PRO A 93 -38.07 -24.70 -8.20
N PRO A 94 -38.60 -25.94 -8.25
CA PRO A 94 -38.37 -26.85 -9.36
C PRO A 94 -38.83 -26.19 -10.67
N GLN A 95 -37.97 -26.20 -11.69
CA GLN A 95 -38.40 -25.89 -13.05
C GLN A 95 -39.15 -27.10 -13.60
N ASP A 96 -40.39 -26.85 -14.02
CA ASP A 96 -41.22 -27.71 -14.86
C ASP A 96 -40.60 -27.88 -16.26
#